data_AF-A0AAW6LN19-F1
#
_entry.id   AF-A0AAW6LN19-F1
#
_cell.length_a   1.000
_cell.length_b   1.000
_cell.length_c   1.000
_cell.angle_alpha   90.00
_cell.angle_beta   90.00
_cell.angle_gamma   90.00
#
_symmetry.space_group_name_H-M   'P 1'
#
loop_
_entity.id
_entity.type
_entity.pdbx_description
1 polymer ?
#
loop_
_entity_poly.entity_id
_entity_poly.type
_entity_poly.pdbx_seq_one_letter_code
_entity_poly.pdbx_strand_id
1 'polypeptide(L)'
;MITSHTRRSESSALLTAIESENAAIFAYGVVAAFSNPARVNEVATHTAAHRARRDALVALSTDAGVTPPTAAAAYEIPFPVTDAVTAAQLAAQIESDTAVTYRAFVEQVDTDQLRTFGIDGLTDAAIRGAGWRSALGTAPATSAFPGDPAS
;
A
#
# COMPACT_ATOMS: atom_id res chain seq x y z
N MET A 1 8.72 13.23 -29.00
CA MET A 1 9.45 12.10 -28.35
C MET A 1 9.14 11.97 -26.85
N ILE A 2 8.58 12.98 -26.19
CA ILE A 2 8.29 12.99 -24.74
C ILE A 2 7.05 12.13 -24.38
N THR A 3 6.02 12.13 -25.24
CA THR A 3 4.71 11.50 -24.97
C THR A 3 4.71 9.97 -24.82
N SER A 4 5.72 9.28 -25.36
CA SER A 4 5.83 7.81 -25.27
C SER A 4 6.62 7.34 -24.05
N HIS A 5 7.40 8.20 -23.41
CA HIS A 5 8.10 7.89 -22.16
C HIS A 5 7.17 8.08 -20.96
N THR A 6 6.46 9.22 -20.91
CA THR A 6 5.37 9.49 -19.95
C THR A 6 4.37 8.33 -19.88
N ARG A 7 3.82 7.91 -21.02
CA ARG A 7 2.78 6.87 -21.03
C ARG A 7 3.29 5.53 -20.48
N ARG A 8 4.57 5.20 -20.71
CA ARG A 8 5.21 4.01 -20.14
C ARG A 8 5.42 4.14 -18.64
N SER A 9 5.81 5.32 -18.16
CA SER A 9 5.93 5.62 -16.73
C SER A 9 4.59 5.46 -16.00
N GLU A 10 3.52 6.05 -16.54
CA GLU A 10 2.17 5.95 -15.98
C GLU A 10 1.65 4.50 -15.96
N SER A 11 1.81 3.75 -17.06
CA SER A 11 1.46 2.32 -17.07
C SER A 11 2.26 1.54 -16.04
N SER A 12 3.57 1.81 -15.89
CA SER A 12 4.41 1.16 -14.89
C SER A 12 3.94 1.48 -13.46
N ALA A 13 3.57 2.72 -13.20
CA ALA A 13 3.06 3.17 -11.91
C ALA A 13 1.76 2.44 -11.53
N LEU A 14 0.80 2.36 -12.47
CA LEU A 14 -0.46 1.64 -12.28
C LEU A 14 -0.23 0.17 -11.96
N LEU A 15 0.61 -0.51 -12.75
CA LEU A 15 0.90 -1.94 -12.55
C LEU A 15 1.63 -2.20 -11.22
N THR A 16 2.59 -1.33 -10.87
CA THR A 16 3.34 -1.44 -9.59
C THR A 16 2.42 -1.22 -8.39
N ALA A 17 1.49 -0.27 -8.49
CA ALA A 17 0.51 -0.02 -7.43
C ALA A 17 -0.46 -1.21 -7.27
N ILE A 18 -0.91 -1.85 -8.37
CA ILE A 18 -1.74 -3.06 -8.30
C ILE A 18 -1.00 -4.19 -7.59
N GLU A 19 0.28 -4.39 -7.92
CA GLU A 19 1.08 -5.43 -7.28
C GLU A 19 1.29 -5.17 -5.79
N SER A 20 1.57 -3.92 -5.40
CA SER A 20 1.65 -3.53 -3.98
C SER A 20 0.33 -3.75 -3.24
N GLU A 21 -0.80 -3.42 -3.85
CA GLU A 21 -2.12 -3.66 -3.24
C GLU A 21 -2.45 -5.15 -3.13
N ASN A 22 -2.06 -5.99 -4.10
CA ASN A 22 -2.20 -7.43 -3.98
C ASN A 22 -1.34 -7.99 -2.84
N ALA A 23 -0.09 -7.53 -2.72
CA ALA A 23 0.80 -7.89 -1.61
C ALA A 23 0.19 -7.47 -0.25
N ALA A 24 -0.39 -6.27 -0.18
CA ALA A 24 -1.07 -5.77 1.01
C ALA A 24 -2.28 -6.64 1.39
N ILE A 25 -3.13 -7.01 0.44
CA ILE A 25 -4.27 -7.89 0.67
C ILE A 25 -3.82 -9.26 1.18
N PHE A 26 -2.75 -9.82 0.61
CA PHE A 26 -2.17 -11.08 1.07
C PHE A 26 -1.63 -10.98 2.50
N ALA A 27 -0.82 -9.95 2.77
CA ALA A 27 -0.25 -9.69 4.09
C ALA A 27 -1.35 -9.50 5.15
N TYR A 28 -2.42 -8.76 4.83
CA TYR A 28 -3.55 -8.58 5.75
C TYR A 28 -4.31 -9.88 6.05
N GLY A 29 -4.27 -10.88 5.15
CA GLY A 29 -4.72 -12.24 5.44
C GLY A 29 -3.87 -12.93 6.51
N VAL A 30 -2.55 -12.76 6.46
CA VAL A 30 -1.62 -13.24 7.49
C VAL A 30 -1.84 -12.48 8.80
N VAL A 31 -1.96 -11.15 8.75
CA VAL A 31 -2.26 -10.30 9.91
C VAL A 31 -3.55 -10.76 10.59
N ALA A 32 -4.61 -11.03 9.83
CA ALA A 32 -5.88 -11.51 10.37
C ALA A 32 -5.75 -12.84 11.12
N ALA A 33 -4.86 -13.74 10.69
CA ALA A 33 -4.65 -15.04 11.32
C ALA A 33 -3.97 -14.95 12.70
N PHE A 34 -3.12 -13.94 12.92
CA PHE A 34 -2.31 -13.83 14.14
C PHE A 34 -2.65 -12.61 15.01
N SER A 35 -3.54 -11.72 14.55
CA SER A 35 -3.94 -10.51 15.27
C SER A 35 -4.70 -10.80 16.57
N ASN A 36 -4.64 -9.83 17.50
CA ASN A 36 -5.52 -9.82 18.67
C ASN A 36 -7.00 -9.79 18.21
N PRO A 37 -7.88 -10.68 18.72
CA PRO A 37 -9.31 -10.69 18.36
C PRO A 37 -10.03 -9.35 18.55
N ALA A 38 -9.58 -8.50 19.48
CA ALA A 38 -10.12 -7.16 19.68
C ALA A 38 -9.93 -6.23 18.46
N ARG A 39 -9.02 -6.55 17.53
CA ARG A 39 -8.72 -5.78 16.31
C ARG A 39 -9.36 -6.37 15.05
N VAL A 40 -10.22 -7.39 15.16
CA VAL A 40 -10.82 -8.06 14.00
C VAL A 40 -11.51 -7.08 13.03
N ASN A 41 -12.20 -6.07 13.57
CA ASN A 41 -12.87 -5.06 12.76
C ASN A 41 -11.88 -4.12 12.06
N GLU A 42 -10.83 -3.67 12.75
CA GLU A 42 -9.78 -2.82 12.18
C GLU A 42 -9.08 -3.52 11.01
N VAL A 43 -8.68 -4.79 11.21
CA VAL A 43 -8.08 -5.63 10.17
C VAL A 43 -9.02 -5.84 8.99
N ALA A 44 -10.31 -6.12 9.24
CA ALA A 44 -11.30 -6.29 8.18
C ALA A 44 -11.51 -4.99 7.38
N THR A 45 -11.59 -3.84 8.05
CA THR A 45 -11.70 -2.52 7.42
C THR A 45 -10.49 -2.23 6.54
N HIS A 46 -9.27 -2.46 7.03
CA HIS A 46 -8.05 -2.22 6.24
C HIS A 46 -7.95 -3.17 5.04
N THR A 47 -8.28 -4.46 5.22
CA THR A 47 -8.34 -5.42 4.12
C THR A 47 -9.34 -4.99 3.03
N ALA A 48 -10.51 -4.49 3.43
CA ALA A 48 -11.52 -4.00 2.51
C ALA A 48 -11.05 -2.74 1.76
N ALA A 49 -10.35 -1.82 2.45
CA ALA A 49 -9.79 -0.63 1.85
C ALA A 49 -8.76 -0.96 0.76
N HIS A 50 -7.84 -1.91 1.02
CA HIS A 50 -6.88 -2.37 0.01
C HIS A 50 -7.56 -3.03 -1.20
N ARG A 51 -8.59 -3.86 -0.98
CA ARG A 51 -9.38 -4.45 -2.08
C ARG A 51 -10.05 -3.38 -2.95
N ALA A 52 -10.71 -2.41 -2.32
CA ALA A 52 -11.34 -1.31 -3.05
C ALA A 52 -10.32 -0.50 -3.86
N ARG A 53 -9.12 -0.26 -3.28
CA ARG A 53 -8.04 0.47 -3.94
C ARG A 53 -7.47 -0.30 -5.13
N ARG A 54 -7.20 -1.59 -4.99
CA ARG A 54 -6.81 -2.49 -6.08
C ARG A 54 -7.83 -2.47 -7.21
N ASP A 55 -9.12 -2.62 -6.87
CA ASP A 55 -10.19 -2.69 -7.88
C ASP A 55 -10.30 -1.38 -8.66
N ALA A 56 -10.10 -0.23 -8.00
CA ALA A 56 -10.03 1.07 -8.66
C ALA A 56 -8.81 1.19 -9.58
N LEU A 57 -7.62 0.72 -9.16
CA LEU A 57 -6.42 0.69 -10.02
C LEU A 57 -6.58 -0.22 -11.24
N VAL A 58 -7.24 -1.37 -11.07
CA VAL A 58 -7.56 -2.31 -12.16
C VAL A 58 -8.47 -1.63 -13.19
N ALA A 59 -9.49 -0.89 -12.74
CA ALA A 59 -10.36 -0.11 -13.62
C ALA A 59 -9.57 0.98 -14.37
N LEU A 60 -8.78 1.79 -13.64
CA LEU A 60 -7.93 2.83 -14.24
C LEU A 60 -6.94 2.27 -15.27
N SER A 61 -6.35 1.11 -15.00
CA SER A 61 -5.43 0.44 -15.94
C SER A 61 -6.14 -0.03 -17.19
N THR A 62 -7.31 -0.64 -17.03
CA THR A 62 -8.13 -1.12 -18.15
C THR A 62 -8.58 0.03 -19.04
N ASP A 63 -9.03 1.15 -18.44
CA ASP A 63 -9.41 2.36 -19.17
C ASP A 63 -8.22 2.99 -19.92
N ALA A 64 -7.01 2.87 -19.37
CA ALA A 64 -5.77 3.28 -20.02
C ALA A 64 -5.26 2.29 -21.09
N GLY A 65 -5.96 1.18 -21.33
CA GLY A 65 -5.56 0.13 -22.27
C GLY A 65 -4.38 -0.73 -21.80
N VAL A 66 -4.11 -0.73 -20.49
CA VAL A 66 -3.05 -1.50 -19.84
C VAL A 66 -3.66 -2.74 -19.19
N THR A 67 -3.14 -3.92 -19.52
CA THR A 67 -3.61 -5.18 -18.90
C THR A 67 -3.12 -5.29 -17.45
N PRO A 68 -4.02 -5.35 -16.45
CA PRO A 68 -3.64 -5.54 -15.05
C PRO A 68 -2.95 -6.89 -14.82
N PRO A 69 -2.01 -6.98 -13.85
CA PRO A 69 -1.41 -8.26 -13.49
C PRO A 69 -2.43 -9.13 -12.73
N THR A 70 -2.37 -10.43 -12.94
CA THR A 70 -3.04 -11.39 -12.05
C THR A 70 -2.26 -11.46 -10.74
N ALA A 71 -2.95 -11.42 -9.60
CA ALA A 71 -2.30 -11.57 -8.31
C ALA A 71 -1.51 -12.89 -8.23
N ALA A 72 -0.27 -12.82 -7.74
CA ALA A 72 0.54 -14.01 -7.46
C ALA A 72 -0.15 -14.93 -6.42
N ALA A 73 0.18 -16.22 -6.46
CA ALA A 73 -0.34 -17.20 -5.51
C ALA A 73 0.16 -16.97 -4.07
N ALA A 74 1.33 -16.33 -3.92
CA ALA A 74 1.92 -15.96 -2.65
C ALA A 74 2.81 -14.73 -2.82
N TYR A 75 3.00 -13.99 -1.72
CA TYR A 75 3.89 -12.84 -1.63
C TYR A 75 4.92 -13.07 -0.53
N GLU A 76 6.07 -12.40 -0.64
CA GLU A 76 7.10 -12.46 0.38
C GLU A 76 6.61 -11.81 1.69
N ILE A 77 6.84 -12.50 2.81
CA ILE A 77 6.63 -11.98 4.15
C ILE A 77 8.03 -11.84 4.78
N PRO A 78 8.46 -10.61 5.14
CA PRO A 78 9.86 -10.31 5.42
C PRO A 78 10.40 -10.95 6.71
N PHE A 79 9.52 -11.44 7.58
CA PHE A 79 9.87 -12.11 8.83
C PHE A 79 8.75 -13.08 9.26
N PRO A 80 9.05 -14.07 10.12
CA PRO A 80 8.02 -14.95 10.67
C PRO A 80 6.95 -14.18 11.45
N VAL A 81 5.68 -14.46 11.16
CA VAL A 81 4.53 -13.94 11.91
C VAL A 81 3.92 -15.08 12.70
N THR A 82 4.01 -14.99 14.03
CA THR A 82 3.64 -16.09 14.93
C THR A 82 2.72 -15.65 16.07
N ASP A 83 2.51 -14.34 16.24
CA ASP A 83 1.71 -13.76 17.32
C ASP A 83 1.17 -12.37 16.94
N ALA A 84 0.40 -11.76 17.85
CA ALA A 84 -0.22 -10.46 17.62
C ALA A 84 0.79 -9.31 17.47
N VAL A 85 1.99 -9.42 18.04
CA VAL A 85 3.02 -8.38 17.96
C VAL A 85 3.66 -8.41 16.58
N THR A 86 4.11 -9.58 16.14
CA THR A 86 4.65 -9.80 14.79
C THR A 86 3.62 -9.53 13.70
N ALA A 87 2.33 -9.77 13.96
CA ALA A 87 1.25 -9.39 13.05
C ALA A 87 1.11 -7.86 12.90
N ALA A 88 1.13 -7.12 14.02
CA ALA A 88 1.10 -5.65 13.99
C ALA A 88 2.38 -5.06 13.34
N GLN A 89 3.54 -5.70 13.53
CA GLN A 89 4.78 -5.33 12.83
C GLN A 89 4.64 -5.53 11.31
N LEU A 90 4.09 -6.66 10.87
CA LEU A 90 3.83 -6.90 9.44
C LEU A 90 2.88 -5.85 8.87
N ALA A 91 1.80 -5.53 9.59
CA ALA A 91 0.86 -4.50 9.19
C ALA A 91 1.51 -3.11 9.10
N ALA A 92 2.37 -2.74 10.05
CA ALA A 92 3.11 -1.48 9.98
C ALA A 92 4.09 -1.42 8.80
N GLN A 93 4.77 -2.54 8.51
CA GLN A 93 5.72 -2.65 7.40
C GLN A 93 5.00 -2.53 6.05
N ILE A 94 3.93 -3.30 5.84
CA ILE A 94 3.23 -3.31 4.55
C ILE A 94 2.61 -1.95 4.22
N GLU A 95 2.06 -1.24 5.21
CA GLU A 95 1.54 0.11 5.02
C GLU A 95 2.65 1.12 4.70
N SER A 96 3.85 0.93 5.24
CA SER A 96 5.02 1.74 4.87
C SER A 96 5.43 1.51 3.42
N ASP A 97 5.45 0.25 2.97
CA ASP A 97 5.80 -0.12 1.60
C ASP A 97 4.75 0.35 0.59
N THR A 98 3.46 0.26 0.94
CA THR A 98 2.36 0.83 0.15
C THR A 98 2.45 2.35 0.07
N ALA A 99 2.78 3.03 1.17
CA ALA A 99 3.02 4.48 1.17
C ALA A 99 4.18 4.87 0.23
N VAL A 100 5.30 4.15 0.27
CA VAL A 100 6.43 4.36 -0.67
C VAL A 100 6.00 4.15 -2.12
N THR A 101 5.22 3.10 -2.39
CA THR A 101 4.67 2.83 -3.73
C THR A 101 3.81 4.00 -4.22
N TYR A 102 2.92 4.53 -3.39
CA TYR A 102 2.07 5.66 -3.77
C TYR A 102 2.82 6.97 -3.92
N ARG A 103 3.87 7.20 -3.13
CA ARG A 103 4.77 8.34 -3.35
C ARG A 103 5.41 8.26 -4.74
N ALA A 104 5.97 7.11 -5.10
CA ALA A 104 6.56 6.89 -6.43
C ALA A 104 5.51 6.98 -7.55
N PHE A 105 4.28 6.52 -7.29
CA PHE A 105 3.16 6.64 -8.22
C PHE A 105 2.88 8.11 -8.57
N VAL A 106 2.79 9.00 -7.56
CA VAL A 106 2.53 10.43 -7.76
C VAL A 106 3.62 11.09 -8.62
N GLU A 107 4.88 10.64 -8.51
CA GLU A 107 6.00 11.14 -9.32
C GLU A 107 5.95 10.67 -10.78
N GLN A 108 5.23 9.59 -11.08
CA GLN A 108 5.24 8.91 -12.38
C GLN A 108 3.99 9.18 -13.24
N VAL A 109 2.95 9.78 -12.67
CA VAL A 109 1.66 10.07 -13.34
C VAL A 109 1.50 11.56 -13.64
N ASP A 110 0.86 11.88 -14.77
CA ASP A 110 0.81 13.26 -15.28
C ASP A 110 -0.53 13.97 -15.11
N THR A 111 -1.62 13.23 -14.85
CA THR A 111 -2.96 13.81 -14.67
C THR A 111 -3.25 14.15 -13.22
N ASP A 112 -3.97 15.25 -12.98
CA ASP A 112 -4.36 15.66 -11.63
C ASP A 112 -5.26 14.63 -10.94
N GLN A 113 -6.08 13.91 -11.72
CA GLN A 113 -6.90 12.80 -11.23
C GLN A 113 -6.03 11.67 -10.65
N LEU A 114 -5.01 11.22 -11.39
CA LEU A 114 -4.11 10.17 -10.91
C LEU A 114 -3.24 10.67 -9.76
N ARG A 115 -2.75 11.92 -9.80
CA ARG A 115 -2.01 12.49 -8.67
C ARG A 115 -2.84 12.51 -7.40
N THR A 116 -4.09 12.95 -7.48
CA THR A 116 -5.02 12.95 -6.33
C THR A 116 -5.23 11.54 -5.81
N PHE A 117 -5.51 10.58 -6.70
CA PHE A 117 -5.65 9.17 -6.33
C PHE A 117 -4.42 8.62 -5.60
N GLY A 118 -3.21 8.96 -6.06
CA GLY A 118 -1.96 8.57 -5.45
C GLY A 118 -1.72 9.23 -4.08
N ILE A 119 -2.05 10.51 -3.94
CA ILE A 119 -1.97 11.24 -2.67
C ILE A 119 -2.93 10.64 -1.63
N ASP A 120 -4.15 10.30 -2.03
CA ASP A 120 -5.12 9.63 -1.16
C ASP A 120 -4.59 8.25 -0.70
N GLY A 121 -4.04 7.47 -1.63
CA GLY A 121 -3.43 6.16 -1.33
C GLY A 121 -2.25 6.27 -0.36
N LEU A 122 -1.35 7.24 -0.60
CA LEU A 122 -0.23 7.57 0.28
C LEU A 122 -0.71 7.95 1.68
N THR A 123 -1.69 8.85 1.76
CA THR A 123 -2.19 9.38 3.04
C THR A 123 -2.85 8.29 3.86
N ASP A 124 -3.71 7.48 3.24
CA ASP A 124 -4.39 6.39 3.90
C ASP A 124 -3.42 5.32 4.43
N ALA A 125 -2.42 4.95 3.62
CA ALA A 125 -1.39 3.99 4.04
C ALA A 125 -0.54 4.55 5.20
N ALA A 126 -0.14 5.82 5.12
CA ALA A 126 0.60 6.48 6.20
C ALA A 126 -0.18 6.50 7.53
N ILE A 127 -1.49 6.79 7.48
CA ILE A 127 -2.37 6.79 8.65
C ILE A 127 -2.49 5.38 9.26
N ARG A 128 -2.75 4.36 8.45
CA ARG A 128 -2.85 2.97 8.93
C ARG A 128 -1.52 2.49 9.53
N GLY A 129 -0.41 2.75 8.85
CA GLY A 129 0.93 2.44 9.36
C GLY A 129 1.22 3.11 10.71
N ALA A 130 0.80 4.38 10.88
CA ALA A 130 0.93 5.07 12.17
C ALA A 130 0.05 4.46 13.27
N GLY A 131 -1.16 4.02 12.93
CA GLY A 131 -2.04 3.29 13.84
C GLY A 131 -1.39 2.01 14.37
N TRP A 132 -0.79 1.21 13.49
CA TRP A 132 -0.08 -0.02 13.86
C TRP A 132 1.17 0.25 14.70
N ARG A 133 1.98 1.27 14.36
CA ARG A 133 3.15 1.66 15.16
C ARG A 133 2.76 2.17 16.55
N SER A 134 1.66 2.92 16.65
CA SER A 134 1.09 3.35 17.93
C SER A 134 0.64 2.15 18.78
N ALA A 135 -0.02 1.16 18.16
CA ALA A 135 -0.41 -0.09 18.82
C ALA A 135 0.78 -0.90 19.34
N LEU A 136 1.94 -0.81 18.68
CA LEU A 136 3.20 -1.44 19.09
C LEU A 136 3.95 -0.65 20.18
N GLY A 137 3.53 0.58 20.48
CA GLY A 137 4.27 1.47 21.38
C GLY A 137 5.56 2.04 20.78
N THR A 138 5.71 2.03 19.46
CA THR A 138 6.89 2.57 18.77
C THR A 138 6.87 4.11 18.77
N ALA A 139 8.00 4.74 19.09
CA ALA A 139 8.16 6.19 19.10
C ALA A 139 9.32 6.67 18.19
N PRO A 140 9.11 7.69 17.32
CA PRO A 140 7.80 8.25 16.97
C PRO A 140 6.94 7.23 16.21
N ALA A 141 5.62 7.29 16.42
CA ALA A 141 4.68 6.40 15.72
C ALA A 141 4.58 6.71 14.21
N THR A 142 5.17 7.81 13.75
CA THR A 142 5.28 8.22 12.34
C THR A 142 6.76 8.27 11.95
N SER A 143 7.13 7.73 10.78
CA SER A 143 8.41 8.06 10.16
C SER A 143 8.37 9.48 9.59
N ALA A 144 9.53 10.13 9.50
CA ALA A 144 9.65 11.43 8.85
C ALA A 144 9.19 11.33 7.38
N PHE A 145 8.55 12.39 6.89
CA PHE A 145 8.14 12.47 5.49
C PHE A 145 9.39 12.55 4.60
N PRO A 146 9.49 11.76 3.50
CA PRO A 146 10.66 11.84 2.62
C PRO A 146 10.83 13.25 2.03
N GLY A 147 11.90 13.93 2.41
CA GLY A 147 12.19 15.33 2.07
C GLY A 147 12.54 16.21 3.28
N ASP A 148 12.28 15.73 4.50
CA ASP A 148 12.67 16.43 5.72
C ASP A 148 14.07 15.95 6.18
N PRO A 149 15.09 16.83 6.27
CA PRO A 149 16.37 16.46 6.84
C PRO A 149 16.26 16.51 8.37
N ALA A 150 15.90 15.40 8.99
CA ALA A 150 16.08 15.22 10.43
C ALA A 150 16.22 13.73 10.75
N SER A 151 17.15 13.25 11.57
CA SER A 151 18.36 13.76 12.23
C SER A 151 19.19 12.51 12.59
#